data_AF-A0A6T6LDA6-F1
#
_entry.id   AF-A0A6T6LDA6-F1
#
_cell.length_a   1.000
_cell.length_b   1.000
_cell.length_c   1.000
_cell.angle_alpha   90.00
_cell.angle_beta   90.00
_cell.angle_gamma   90.00
#
_symmetry.space_group_name_H-M   'P 1'
#
loop_
_entity.id
_entity.type
_entity.pdbx_description
1 polymer ?
#
loop_
_entity_poly.entity_id
_entity_poly.type
_entity_poly.pdbx_seq_one_letter_code
_entity_poly.pdbx_strand_id
1 'polypeptide(L)'
;AKILPEELFMEVFLPKVRACLESLAVDGISAKCFLVPHLDDSFSDFVVPQPPLDLSNAGDLGHSAAMGNIELLTNPSFISVGAGRGVKIGLTSLSILEDLSAVAMILGPVEDRMSALCTALVKQRSLYPLYPPSASVPLDTHGLQRTLTS
;
A
#
# COMPACT_ATOMS: atom_id res chain seq x y z
N ALA A 1 -8.83 -20.51 22.10
CA ALA A 1 -9.30 -20.67 20.70
C ALA A 1 -8.24 -20.07 19.80
N LYS A 2 -7.96 -20.69 18.64
CA LYS A 2 -7.01 -20.14 17.66
C LYS A 2 -7.83 -19.17 16.80
N ILE A 3 -7.66 -17.86 17.05
CA ILE A 3 -8.33 -16.81 16.27
C ILE A 3 -7.76 -16.86 14.85
N LEU A 4 -8.62 -16.87 13.83
CA LEU A 4 -8.17 -16.84 12.44
C LEU A 4 -7.56 -15.46 12.13
N PRO A 5 -6.62 -15.35 11.18
CA PRO A 5 -5.98 -14.06 10.93
C PRO A 5 -6.93 -12.99 10.40
N GLU A 6 -7.94 -13.38 9.63
CA GLU A 6 -9.03 -12.49 9.21
C GLU A 6 -9.81 -11.96 10.42
N GLU A 7 -10.17 -12.83 11.37
CA GLU A 7 -10.84 -12.44 12.62
C GLU A 7 -9.97 -11.47 13.43
N LEU A 8 -8.66 -11.70 13.51
CA LEU A 8 -7.75 -10.79 14.20
C LEU A 8 -7.77 -9.39 13.56
N PHE A 9 -7.75 -9.31 12.23
CA PHE A 9 -7.80 -8.03 11.53
C PHE A 9 -9.14 -7.31 11.77
N MET A 10 -10.26 -8.02 11.65
CA MET A 10 -11.60 -7.45 11.84
C MET A 10 -11.91 -7.10 13.29
N GLU A 11 -11.50 -7.93 14.25
CA GLU A 11 -11.85 -7.78 15.67
C GLU A 11 -10.85 -6.91 16.45
N VAL A 12 -9.61 -6.77 15.97
CA VAL A 12 -8.55 -6.05 16.70
C VAL A 12 -8.00 -4.86 15.94
N PHE A 13 -7.66 -5.00 14.67
CA PHE A 13 -7.02 -3.91 13.92
C PHE A 13 -8.03 -2.83 13.51
N LEU A 14 -9.09 -3.20 12.78
CA LEU A 14 -10.08 -2.24 12.28
C LEU A 14 -10.77 -1.43 13.39
N PRO A 15 -11.16 -2.01 14.55
CA PRO A 15 -11.79 -1.24 15.61
C PRO A 15 -10.85 -0.17 16.20
N LYS A 16 -9.53 -0.42 16.22
CA LYS A 16 -8.54 0.58 16.63
C LYS A 16 -8.40 1.72 15.62
N VAL A 17 -8.37 1.40 14.32
CA VAL A 17 -8.36 2.43 13.26
C VAL A 17 -9.63 3.28 13.34
N ARG A 18 -10.79 2.63 13.48
CA ARG A 18 -12.08 3.30 13.68
C ARG A 18 -12.05 4.22 14.90
N ALA A 19 -11.64 3.73 16.07
CA ALA A 19 -11.59 4.53 17.29
C ALA A 19 -10.65 5.73 17.15
N CYS A 20 -9.53 5.58 16.43
CA CYS A 20 -8.63 6.68 16.10
C CYS A 20 -9.32 7.76 15.24
N LEU A 21 -10.01 7.36 14.17
CA LEU A 21 -10.77 8.28 13.31
C LEU A 21 -11.91 8.97 14.05
N GLU A 22 -12.63 8.24 14.91
CA GLU A 22 -13.69 8.80 15.75
C GLU A 22 -13.12 9.82 16.76
N SER A 23 -11.96 9.53 17.37
CA SER A 23 -11.27 10.48 18.26
C SER A 23 -10.88 11.77 17.54
N LEU A 24 -10.32 11.66 16.33
CA LEU A 24 -9.98 12.84 15.52
C LEU A 24 -11.23 13.66 15.17
N ALA A 25 -12.34 12.98 14.87
CA ALA A 25 -13.61 13.65 14.56
C ALA A 25 -14.18 14.42 15.77
N VAL A 26 -14.03 13.89 16.99
CA VAL A 26 -14.40 14.61 18.24
C VAL A 26 -13.60 15.90 18.38
N ASP A 27 -12.33 15.91 17.96
CA ASP A 27 -11.47 17.09 17.93
C ASP A 27 -11.76 18.02 16.73
N GLY A 28 -12.80 17.73 15.93
CA GLY A 28 -13.17 18.50 14.74
C GLY A 28 -12.26 18.27 13.53
N ILE A 29 -11.40 17.24 13.57
CA ILE A 29 -10.46 16.90 12.49
C ILE A 29 -11.11 15.85 11.59
N SER A 30 -11.34 16.21 10.31
CA SER A 30 -11.73 15.24 9.29
C SER A 30 -10.49 14.62 8.66
N ALA A 31 -10.25 13.34 8.97
CA ALA A 31 -9.13 12.58 8.45
C ALA A 31 -9.63 11.46 7.52
N LYS A 32 -8.91 11.24 6.41
CA LYS A 32 -9.11 10.11 5.50
C LYS A 32 -7.98 9.11 5.71
N CYS A 33 -8.32 7.83 5.83
CA CYS A 33 -7.39 6.72 6.02
C CYS A 33 -7.34 5.88 4.74
N PHE A 34 -6.14 5.61 4.25
CA PHE A 34 -5.92 4.71 3.11
C PHE A 34 -5.27 3.43 3.63
N LEU A 35 -5.89 2.28 3.35
CA LEU A 35 -5.32 0.97 3.68
C LEU A 35 -4.79 0.32 2.40
N VAL A 36 -3.53 -0.08 2.44
CA VAL A 36 -2.82 -0.77 1.35
C VAL A 36 -2.39 -2.13 1.90
N PRO A 37 -2.68 -3.25 1.21
CA PRO A 37 -2.29 -4.58 1.67
C PRO A 37 -0.77 -4.77 1.64
N HIS A 38 -0.28 -5.72 2.44
CA HIS A 38 1.10 -6.19 2.46
C HIS A 38 1.18 -7.68 2.09
N LEU A 39 2.30 -8.14 1.54
CA LEU A 39 2.55 -9.57 1.28
C LEU A 39 2.59 -10.44 2.55
N ASP A 40 2.72 -9.82 3.72
CA ASP A 40 2.74 -10.52 5.01
C ASP A 40 1.34 -10.55 5.66
N ASP A 41 0.35 -9.91 5.02
CA ASP A 41 -1.03 -9.99 5.46
C ASP A 41 -1.58 -11.38 5.11
N SER A 42 -1.59 -12.24 6.12
CA SER A 42 -2.04 -13.65 6.03
C SER A 42 -3.47 -13.89 5.54
N PHE A 43 -4.29 -12.85 5.44
CA PHE A 43 -5.67 -12.89 4.93
C PHE A 43 -5.82 -12.18 3.57
N SER A 44 -4.70 -11.75 2.97
CA SER A 44 -4.64 -11.16 1.63
C SER A 44 -3.92 -12.08 0.66
N ASP A 45 -4.06 -11.81 -0.64
CA ASP A 45 -3.37 -12.58 -1.67
C ASP A 45 -1.85 -12.41 -1.58
N PHE A 46 -1.10 -13.51 -1.58
CA PHE A 46 0.37 -13.52 -1.64
C PHE A 46 0.86 -13.38 -3.09
N VAL A 47 0.49 -12.29 -3.76
CA VAL A 47 0.87 -11.99 -5.15
C VAL A 47 0.88 -10.48 -5.40
N VAL A 48 1.82 -9.96 -6.18
CA VAL A 48 1.82 -8.55 -6.61
C VAL A 48 1.41 -8.47 -8.09
N PRO A 49 0.50 -7.57 -8.49
CA PRO A 49 -0.23 -6.61 -7.64
C PRO A 49 -1.30 -7.28 -6.76
N GLN A 50 -1.47 -6.78 -5.52
CA GLN A 50 -2.52 -7.23 -4.60
C GLN A 50 -3.81 -6.40 -4.79
N PRO A 51 -5.00 -7.03 -4.77
CA PRO A 51 -6.27 -6.29 -4.76
C PRO A 51 -6.45 -5.56 -3.42
N PRO A 52 -7.40 -4.60 -3.33
CA PRO A 52 -7.76 -4.01 -2.05
C PRO A 52 -8.21 -5.08 -1.05
N LEU A 53 -7.97 -4.83 0.25
CA LEU A 53 -8.41 -5.73 1.32
C LEU A 53 -9.93 -5.96 1.25
N ASP A 54 -10.39 -7.18 1.55
CA ASP A 54 -11.81 -7.49 1.60
C ASP A 54 -12.35 -7.25 3.02
N LEU A 55 -13.24 -6.26 3.16
CA LEU A 55 -13.93 -5.94 4.41
C LEU A 55 -15.40 -6.39 4.41
N SER A 56 -15.83 -7.23 3.47
CA SER A 56 -17.21 -7.69 3.37
C SER A 56 -17.70 -8.38 4.66
N ASN A 57 -16.80 -9.06 5.38
CA ASN A 57 -17.09 -9.74 6.64
C ASN A 57 -16.99 -8.83 7.88
N ALA A 58 -16.90 -7.50 7.72
CA ALA A 58 -16.74 -6.56 8.85
C ALA A 58 -17.98 -6.39 9.73
N GLY A 59 -19.13 -6.95 9.33
CA GLY A 59 -20.39 -6.80 10.05
C GLY A 59 -20.75 -5.34 10.32
N ASP A 60 -21.15 -5.04 11.55
CA ASP A 60 -21.60 -3.70 11.98
C ASP A 60 -20.49 -2.64 11.95
N LEU A 61 -19.21 -3.02 11.82
CA LEU A 61 -18.11 -2.07 11.71
C LEU A 61 -18.29 -1.18 10.47
N GLY A 62 -18.79 -1.72 9.35
CA GLY A 62 -18.96 -1.02 8.07
C GLY A 62 -19.97 0.13 8.06
N HIS A 63 -20.79 0.27 9.10
CA HIS A 63 -21.90 1.23 9.12
C HIS A 63 -21.60 2.54 9.90
N SER A 64 -20.40 2.70 10.48
CA SER A 64 -20.01 3.95 11.15
C SER A 64 -19.63 5.04 10.14
N ALA A 65 -19.95 6.30 10.44
CA ALA A 65 -19.49 7.46 9.68
C ALA A 65 -17.94 7.50 9.55
N ALA A 66 -17.23 6.98 10.55
CA ALA A 66 -15.77 6.86 10.52
C ALA A 66 -15.27 5.85 9.47
N MET A 67 -16.05 4.82 9.12
CA MET A 67 -15.69 3.90 8.03
C MET A 67 -15.84 4.53 6.65
N GLY A 68 -16.73 5.52 6.49
CA GLY A 68 -16.80 6.30 5.24
C GLY A 68 -15.50 7.07 4.93
N ASN A 69 -14.63 7.24 5.93
CA ASN A 69 -13.32 7.86 5.77
C ASN A 69 -12.19 6.86 5.51
N ILE A 70 -12.46 5.55 5.43
CA ILE A 70 -11.47 4.54 5.04
C ILE A 70 -11.63 4.22 3.55
N GLU A 71 -10.53 4.28 2.82
CA GLU A 71 -10.44 3.85 1.43
C GLU A 71 -9.43 2.70 1.30
N LEU A 72 -9.86 1.62 0.67
CA LEU A 72 -9.04 0.42 0.46
C LEU A 72 -8.42 0.51 -0.93
N LEU A 73 -7.11 0.36 -0.99
CA LEU A 73 -6.32 0.52 -2.21
C LEU A 73 -5.63 -0.79 -2.57
N THR A 74 -5.27 -0.92 -3.85
CA THR A 74 -4.38 -1.98 -4.33
C THR A 74 -2.95 -1.77 -3.81
N ASN A 75 -2.13 -2.82 -3.90
CA ASN A 75 -0.69 -2.71 -3.74
C ASN A 75 0.04 -3.14 -5.02
N PRO A 76 0.75 -2.25 -5.72
CA PRO A 76 0.87 -0.81 -5.46
C PRO A 76 -0.39 -0.01 -5.88
N SER A 77 -0.44 1.28 -5.54
CA SER A 77 -1.52 2.20 -5.96
C SER A 77 -1.03 3.64 -6.14
N PHE A 78 -1.86 4.49 -6.76
CA PHE A 78 -1.65 5.93 -6.83
C PHE A 78 -2.89 6.67 -6.34
N ILE A 79 -2.72 7.70 -5.52
CA ILE A 79 -3.79 8.60 -5.09
C ILE A 79 -3.48 10.04 -5.48
N SER A 80 -4.52 10.86 -5.58
CA SER A 80 -4.41 12.32 -5.78
C SER A 80 -5.00 13.03 -4.56
N VAL A 81 -4.19 13.85 -3.89
CA VAL A 81 -4.60 14.59 -2.68
C VAL A 81 -4.67 16.08 -2.99
N GLY A 82 -5.80 16.72 -2.67
CA GLY A 82 -6.07 18.14 -2.90
C GLY A 82 -7.01 18.41 -4.08
N ALA A 83 -7.70 19.56 -4.06
CA ALA A 83 -8.59 20.00 -5.14
C ALA A 83 -7.81 20.74 -6.25
N GLY A 84 -8.15 20.48 -7.52
CA GLY A 84 -7.52 21.14 -8.68
C GLY A 84 -6.16 20.52 -9.03
N ARG A 85 -5.05 21.26 -8.86
CA ARG A 85 -3.68 20.73 -9.02
C ARG A 85 -3.24 19.95 -7.78
N GLY A 86 -3.93 18.83 -7.52
CA GLY A 86 -3.59 17.93 -6.42
C GLY A 86 -2.20 17.30 -6.58
N VAL A 87 -1.65 16.83 -5.46
CA VAL A 87 -0.39 16.07 -5.42
C VAL A 87 -0.70 14.61 -5.72
N LYS A 88 -0.03 14.03 -6.72
CA LYS A 88 -0.11 12.58 -6.99
C LYS A 88 0.91 11.84 -6.13
N ILE A 89 0.45 10.87 -5.35
CA ILE A 89 1.24 10.08 -4.42
C ILE A 89 1.22 8.63 -4.89
N GLY A 90 2.39 8.03 -5.08
CA GLY A 90 2.52 6.59 -5.29
C GLY A 90 2.67 5.88 -3.95
N LEU A 91 1.93 4.80 -3.76
CA LEU A 91 1.87 4.01 -2.55
C LEU A 91 2.22 2.56 -2.87
N THR A 92 3.03 1.97 -2.02
CA THR A 92 3.45 0.57 -2.14
C THR A 92 3.93 0.10 -0.79
N SER A 93 3.63 -1.14 -0.45
CA SER A 93 4.13 -1.77 0.76
C SER A 93 5.45 -2.53 0.52
N LEU A 94 5.89 -2.64 -0.73
CA LEU A 94 7.06 -3.43 -1.11
C LEU A 94 8.37 -2.71 -0.76
N SER A 95 9.36 -3.46 -0.30
CA SER A 95 10.72 -2.97 0.01
C SER A 95 11.55 -2.70 -1.25
N ILE A 96 11.03 -1.93 -2.21
CA ILE A 96 11.64 -1.72 -3.54
C ILE A 96 13.05 -1.15 -3.46
N LEU A 97 13.30 -0.22 -2.53
CA LEU A 97 14.62 0.40 -2.40
C LEU A 97 15.65 -0.58 -1.84
N GLU A 98 15.23 -1.52 -1.00
CA GLU A 98 16.09 -2.61 -0.51
C GLU A 98 16.41 -3.58 -1.65
N ASP A 99 15.37 -4.02 -2.37
CA ASP A 99 15.49 -4.90 -3.53
C ASP A 99 16.40 -4.30 -4.62
N LEU A 100 16.19 -3.03 -4.97
CA LEU A 100 17.04 -2.32 -5.93
C LEU A 100 18.46 -2.15 -5.39
N SER A 101 18.62 -1.82 -4.11
CA SER A 101 19.95 -1.66 -3.49
C SER A 101 20.75 -2.95 -3.52
N ALA A 102 20.12 -4.12 -3.44
CA ALA A 102 20.80 -5.41 -3.48
C ALA A 102 21.49 -5.69 -4.83
N VAL A 103 20.98 -5.14 -5.93
CA VAL A 103 21.49 -5.41 -7.29
C VAL A 103 22.06 -4.18 -8.01
N ALA A 104 21.80 -2.97 -7.50
CA ALA A 104 22.16 -1.74 -8.20
C ALA A 104 23.67 -1.51 -8.20
N MET A 105 24.21 -1.36 -9.42
CA MET A 105 25.54 -0.81 -9.67
C MET A 105 25.40 0.67 -9.97
N ILE A 106 25.95 1.50 -9.09
CA ILE A 106 25.90 2.96 -9.20
C ILE A 106 27.33 3.45 -9.42
N LEU A 107 27.58 4.06 -10.58
CA LEU A 107 28.90 4.56 -10.98
C LEU A 107 28.95 6.09 -10.88
N GLY A 108 30.05 6.62 -10.36
CA GLY A 108 30.35 8.05 -10.30
C GLY A 108 30.41 8.61 -8.87
N PRO A 109 30.73 9.91 -8.72
CA PRO A 109 30.71 10.58 -7.43
C PRO A 109 29.24 10.74 -7.03
N VAL A 110 28.72 9.77 -6.29
CA VAL A 110 27.37 9.82 -5.76
C VAL A 110 27.45 10.39 -4.36
N GLU A 111 26.87 11.57 -4.18
CA GLU A 111 26.77 12.20 -2.86
C GLU A 111 25.89 11.36 -1.91
N ASP A 112 24.88 10.66 -2.45
CA ASP A 112 23.99 9.77 -1.68
C ASP A 112 23.42 8.61 -2.53
N ARG A 113 23.66 7.37 -2.08
CA ARG A 113 23.14 6.14 -2.70
C ARG A 113 21.62 6.12 -2.76
N MET A 114 20.95 6.61 -1.72
CA MET A 114 19.48 6.61 -1.64
C MET A 114 18.89 7.50 -2.73
N SER A 115 19.42 8.71 -2.89
CA SER A 115 19.04 9.65 -3.95
C SER A 115 19.20 9.05 -5.34
N ALA A 116 20.27 8.29 -5.59
CA ALA A 116 20.48 7.60 -6.86
C ALA A 116 19.43 6.50 -7.12
N LEU A 117 19.10 5.69 -6.10
CA LEU A 117 18.05 4.67 -6.18
C LEU A 117 16.66 5.28 -6.42
N CYS A 118 16.30 6.32 -5.65
CA CYS A 118 15.04 7.04 -5.82
C CYS A 118 14.94 7.67 -7.22
N THR A 119 16.03 8.24 -7.73
CA THR A 119 16.08 8.79 -9.09
C THR A 119 15.86 7.70 -10.14
N ALA A 120 16.46 6.53 -9.97
CA ALA A 120 16.27 5.40 -10.87
C ALA A 120 14.80 4.92 -10.86
N LEU A 121 14.21 4.78 -9.67
CA LEU A 121 12.81 4.39 -9.47
C LEU A 121 11.85 5.35 -10.20
N VAL A 122 11.99 6.66 -9.98
CA VAL A 122 11.14 7.68 -10.64
C VAL A 122 11.28 7.64 -12.15
N LYS A 123 12.52 7.47 -12.67
CA LYS A 123 12.77 7.38 -14.12
C LYS A 123 12.16 6.13 -14.75
N GLN A 124 12.09 5.02 -14.02
CA GLN A 124 11.52 3.77 -14.51
C GLN A 124 9.99 3.77 -14.58
N ARG A 125 9.31 4.76 -13.98
CA ARG A 125 7.85 4.94 -14.05
C ARG A 125 7.06 3.70 -13.61
N SER A 126 7.63 2.91 -12.70
CA SER A 126 7.02 1.73 -12.11
C SER A 126 7.29 1.75 -10.61
N LEU A 127 6.30 1.34 -9.82
CA LEU A 127 6.45 1.15 -8.38
C LEU A 127 7.08 -0.20 -8.03
N TYR A 128 7.47 -1.04 -9.01
CA TYR A 128 8.37 -2.17 -8.81
C TYR A 128 9.11 -2.49 -10.11
N PRO A 129 10.23 -1.79 -10.40
CA PRO A 129 10.90 -1.90 -11.69
C PRO A 129 11.96 -3.01 -11.77
N LEU A 130 12.25 -3.70 -10.66
CA LEU A 130 13.25 -4.76 -10.60
C LEU A 130 12.73 -6.01 -11.31
N TYR A 131 13.51 -6.53 -12.28
CA TYR A 131 13.21 -7.78 -12.95
C TYR A 131 14.49 -8.59 -13.23
N PRO A 132 14.53 -9.90 -12.92
CA PRO A 132 13.52 -10.67 -12.18
C PRO A 132 13.25 -10.10 -10.79
N PRO A 133 12.04 -10.28 -10.23
CA PRO A 133 11.73 -9.78 -8.89
C PRO A 133 12.61 -10.44 -7.83
N SER A 134 12.69 -9.82 -6.65
CA SER A 134 13.30 -10.44 -5.48
C SER A 134 12.63 -11.77 -5.16
N ALA A 135 13.37 -12.72 -4.59
CA ALA A 135 12.86 -14.06 -4.30
C ALA A 135 11.65 -14.07 -3.34
N SER A 136 11.50 -13.01 -2.53
CA SER A 136 10.38 -12.78 -1.62
C SER A 136 9.16 -12.11 -2.27
N VAL A 137 9.27 -11.66 -3.53
CA VAL A 137 8.22 -10.90 -4.21
C VAL A 137 7.56 -11.76 -5.30
N PRO A 138 6.37 -12.35 -5.04
CA PRO A 138 5.62 -13.12 -6.02
C PRO A 138 4.95 -12.21 -7.05
N LEU A 139 5.71 -11.75 -8.05
CA LEU A 139 5.21 -10.82 -9.07
C LEU A 139 4.44 -11.54 -10.20
N ASP A 140 3.14 -11.25 -10.33
CA ASP A 140 2.36 -11.52 -11.53
C ASP A 140 2.56 -10.42 -12.58
N THR A 141 3.40 -10.71 -13.57
CA THR A 141 3.72 -9.78 -14.66
C THR A 141 2.51 -9.47 -15.55
N HIS A 142 1.55 -10.39 -15.69
CA HIS A 142 0.33 -10.13 -16.45
C HIS A 142 -0.60 -9.17 -15.71
N GLY A 143 -0.76 -9.35 -14.40
CA GLY A 143 -1.49 -8.42 -13.53
C GLY A 143 -0.88 -7.02 -13.54
N LEU A 144 0.45 -6.92 -13.46
CA LEU A 144 1.15 -5.64 -13.50
C LEU A 144 0.91 -4.89 -14.82
N GLN A 145 0.97 -5.58 -15.96
CA GLN A 145 0.75 -4.97 -17.27
C GLN A 145 -0.65 -4.37 -17.43
N ARG A 146 -1.70 -5.05 -16.93
CA ARG A 146 -3.08 -4.55 -16.99
C ARG A 146 -3.23 -3.21 -16.26
N THR A 147 -2.59 -3.08 -15.10
CA THR A 147 -2.63 -1.88 -14.24
C THR A 147 -1.94 -0.67 -14.88
N LEU A 148 -0.99 -0.88 -15.79
CA LEU A 148 -0.31 0.20 -16.52
C LEU A 148 -1.09 0.67 -17.76
N THR A 149 -2.03 -0.13 -18.26
CA THR A 149 -2.81 0.14 -19.48
C THR A 149 -4.22 0.67 -19.22
N SER A 150 -4.69 0.60 -17.97
CA SER A 150 -5.98 1.14 -17.50
C SER A 150 -5.86 2.60 -17.07
#